data_AF-A0A1G2XEK7-F1
#
_entry.id   AF-A0A1G2XEK7-F1
#
_cell.length_a   1.000
_cell.length_b   1.000
_cell.length_c   1.000
_cell.angle_alpha   90.00
_cell.angle_beta   90.00
_cell.angle_gamma   90.00
#
_symmetry.space_group_name_H-M   'P 1'
#
loop_
_entity.id
_entity.type
_entity.pdbx_description
1 polymer ?
#
loop_
_entity_poly.entity_id
_entity_poly.type
_entity_poly.pdbx_seq_one_letter_code
_entity_poly.pdbx_strand_id
1 'polypeptide(L)'
;MAIDPNTTMACDPTTLFYAYSTTAQVLAAAFAFVGVFLLFRVEGINKACEKISDFLYERHKNGGYKIAEQHYFAAEWLKFAEAFIAIYKEKKWNEAEQLAKENLCKKKTKKEIDSEVDTELKNWRPISPVQIKELSQTLDEIITKFKKLSYILIALIIISLICLSISGLLCQNCGSFWIPLIIITIGSAGCLYGCINFIVTSLPVYKTNSEQLKLHQNIFNFLKGLIKTQK
;
A
#
# COMPACT_ATOMS: atom_id res chain seq x y z
N MET A 1 -12.99 -2.80 61.87
CA MET A 1 -13.85 -2.13 60.87
C MET A 1 -14.42 -3.21 59.97
N ALA A 2 -15.74 -3.41 59.99
CA ALA A 2 -16.40 -4.30 59.04
C ALA A 2 -16.40 -3.61 57.68
N ILE A 3 -15.74 -4.19 56.69
CA ILE A 3 -15.78 -3.73 55.31
C ILE A 3 -17.17 -4.13 54.78
N ASP A 4 -17.95 -3.12 54.38
CA ASP A 4 -19.28 -3.32 53.80
C ASP A 4 -19.14 -4.18 52.52
N PRO A 5 -19.77 -5.38 52.45
CA PRO A 5 -19.65 -6.28 51.30
C PRO A 5 -20.17 -5.67 49.99
N ASN A 6 -20.92 -4.57 50.05
CA ASN A 6 -21.36 -3.83 48.86
C ASN A 6 -20.34 -2.81 48.32
N THR A 7 -19.27 -2.50 49.08
CA THR A 7 -18.27 -1.48 48.68
C THR A 7 -17.08 -2.04 47.93
N THR A 8 -16.93 -3.36 47.88
CA THR A 8 -15.89 -4.02 47.09
C THR A 8 -16.53 -5.12 46.27
N MET A 9 -17.04 -4.76 45.09
CA MET A 9 -17.00 -5.67 43.93
C MET A 9 -15.52 -5.95 43.65
N ALA A 10 -14.91 -6.82 44.46
CA ALA A 10 -13.60 -7.37 44.18
C ALA A 10 -13.78 -8.19 42.90
N CYS A 11 -13.35 -7.67 41.73
CA CYS A 11 -13.31 -8.52 40.56
C CYS A 11 -12.42 -9.70 40.90
N ASP A 12 -12.97 -10.88 40.63
CA ASP A 12 -12.22 -12.11 40.62
C ASP A 12 -10.97 -11.93 39.71
N PRO A 13 -9.74 -12.11 40.23
CA PRO A 13 -8.49 -11.96 39.47
C PRO A 13 -8.49 -12.74 38.16
N THR A 14 -9.21 -13.87 38.12
CA THR A 14 -9.43 -14.69 36.93
C THR A 14 -10.14 -13.91 35.83
N THR A 15 -11.18 -13.13 36.16
CA THR A 15 -11.93 -12.32 35.18
C THR A 15 -11.03 -11.27 34.52
N LEU A 16 -10.11 -10.67 35.27
CA LEU A 16 -9.17 -9.67 34.73
C LEU A 16 -8.11 -10.30 33.85
N PHE A 17 -7.57 -11.45 34.25
CA PHE A 17 -6.66 -12.21 33.41
C PHE A 17 -7.31 -12.57 32.07
N TYR A 18 -8.57 -13.03 32.09
CA TYR A 18 -9.33 -13.33 30.88
C TYR A 18 -9.56 -12.07 30.02
N ALA A 19 -9.94 -10.94 30.59
CA ALA A 19 -10.22 -9.71 29.83
C ALA A 19 -8.99 -9.17 29.07
N TYR A 20 -7.84 -9.07 29.74
CA TYR A 20 -6.61 -8.58 29.10
C TYR A 20 -6.03 -9.61 28.12
N SER A 21 -6.08 -10.90 28.47
CA SER A 21 -5.67 -11.98 27.55
C SER A 21 -6.50 -11.97 26.28
N THR A 22 -7.82 -11.84 26.40
CA THR A 22 -8.75 -11.73 25.27
C THR A 22 -8.45 -10.47 24.45
N THR A 23 -8.20 -9.32 25.11
CA THR A 23 -7.86 -8.07 24.42
C THR A 23 -6.55 -8.21 23.63
N ALA A 24 -5.52 -8.80 24.21
CA ALA A 24 -4.24 -9.04 23.54
C ALA A 24 -4.41 -10.00 22.34
N GLN A 25 -5.19 -11.07 22.49
CA GLN A 25 -5.50 -12.01 21.41
C GLN A 25 -6.27 -11.34 20.27
N VAL A 26 -7.27 -10.49 20.58
CA VAL A 26 -8.04 -9.75 19.57
C VAL A 26 -7.16 -8.75 18.83
N LEU A 27 -6.28 -8.03 19.52
CA LEU A 27 -5.32 -7.11 18.89
C LEU A 27 -4.31 -7.86 18.01
N ALA A 28 -3.81 -9.02 18.46
CA ALA A 28 -2.91 -9.86 17.68
C ALA A 28 -3.60 -10.41 16.42
N ALA A 29 -4.85 -10.86 16.53
CA ALA A 29 -5.64 -11.31 15.39
C ALA A 29 -5.88 -10.17 14.40
N ALA A 30 -6.26 -8.98 14.88
CA ALA A 30 -6.43 -7.80 14.03
C ALA A 30 -5.14 -7.44 13.28
N PHE A 31 -3.99 -7.47 13.98
CA PHE A 31 -2.68 -7.26 13.35
C PHE A 31 -2.39 -8.27 12.24
N ALA A 32 -2.63 -9.56 12.50
CA ALA A 32 -2.47 -10.62 11.50
C ALA A 32 -3.36 -10.41 10.28
N PHE A 33 -4.64 -10.05 10.48
CA PHE A 33 -5.57 -9.76 9.39
C PHE A 33 -5.12 -8.57 8.53
N VAL A 34 -4.67 -7.48 9.14
CA VAL A 34 -4.15 -6.33 8.38
C VAL A 34 -2.89 -6.71 7.61
N GLY A 35 -1.99 -7.51 8.22
CA GLY A 35 -0.78 -8.01 7.56
C GLY A 35 -1.09 -8.85 6.32
N VAL A 36 -2.02 -9.80 6.42
CA VAL A 36 -2.48 -10.61 5.28
C VAL A 36 -3.08 -9.73 4.19
N PHE A 37 -3.91 -8.74 4.57
CA PHE A 37 -4.52 -7.83 3.61
C PHE A 37 -3.47 -6.99 2.85
N LEU A 38 -2.44 -6.51 3.55
CA LEU A 38 -1.33 -5.81 2.93
C LEU A 38 -0.61 -6.70 1.92
N LEU A 39 -0.31 -7.96 2.28
CA LEU A 39 0.36 -8.89 1.36
C LEU A 39 -0.44 -9.09 0.08
N PHE A 40 -1.76 -9.30 0.17
CA PHE A 40 -2.63 -9.38 -1.00
C PHE A 40 -2.61 -8.10 -1.85
N ARG A 41 -2.53 -6.93 -1.22
CA ARG A 41 -2.47 -5.64 -1.91
C ARG A 41 -1.14 -5.43 -2.64
N VAL A 42 -0.04 -5.69 -1.95
CA VAL A 42 1.32 -5.62 -2.51
C VAL A 42 1.42 -6.57 -3.71
N GLU A 43 0.95 -7.80 -3.55
CA GLU A 43 0.91 -8.81 -4.60
C GLU A 43 0.05 -8.38 -5.79
N GLY A 44 -1.12 -7.79 -5.54
CA GLY A 44 -2.00 -7.28 -6.60
C GLY A 44 -1.37 -6.13 -7.40
N ILE A 45 -0.68 -5.20 -6.72
CA ILE A 45 0.05 -4.12 -7.39
C ILE A 45 1.25 -4.68 -8.16
N ASN A 46 2.01 -5.59 -7.55
CA ASN A 46 3.15 -6.22 -8.17
C ASN A 46 2.78 -6.93 -9.49
N LYS A 47 1.69 -7.71 -9.48
CA LYS A 47 1.13 -8.35 -10.69
C LYS A 47 0.63 -7.36 -11.73
N ALA A 48 0.13 -6.19 -11.32
CA ALA A 48 -0.28 -5.15 -12.26
C ALA A 48 0.95 -4.52 -12.93
N CYS A 49 2.00 -4.24 -12.15
CA CYS A 49 3.28 -3.74 -12.66
C CYS A 49 3.92 -4.74 -13.63
N GLU A 50 3.98 -6.03 -13.26
CA GLU A 50 4.45 -7.12 -14.12
C GLU A 50 3.73 -7.12 -15.47
N LYS A 51 2.39 -7.14 -15.50
CA LYS A 51 1.62 -7.15 -16.76
C LYS A 51 1.85 -5.90 -17.62
N ILE A 52 2.00 -4.73 -17.00
CA ILE A 52 2.32 -3.50 -17.72
C ILE A 52 3.74 -3.60 -18.31
N SER A 53 4.69 -4.09 -17.51
CA SER A 53 6.06 -4.33 -17.92
C SER A 53 6.17 -5.34 -19.06
N ASP A 54 5.44 -6.46 -19.00
CA ASP A 54 5.37 -7.48 -20.06
C ASP A 54 4.90 -6.86 -21.38
N PHE A 55 3.83 -6.06 -21.33
CA PHE A 55 3.29 -5.38 -22.51
C PHE A 55 4.29 -4.40 -23.11
N LEU A 56 4.95 -3.60 -22.27
CA LEU A 56 5.97 -2.64 -22.71
C LEU A 56 7.20 -3.35 -23.28
N TYR A 57 7.64 -4.43 -22.63
CA TYR A 57 8.76 -5.25 -23.09
C TYR A 57 8.46 -5.87 -24.46
N GLU A 58 7.35 -6.58 -24.62
CA GLU A 58 7.01 -7.23 -25.89
C GLU A 58 6.81 -6.22 -27.04
N ARG A 59 6.17 -5.07 -26.76
CA ARG A 59 5.98 -4.02 -27.77
C ARG A 59 7.30 -3.40 -28.25
N HIS A 60 8.33 -3.39 -27.40
CA HIS A 60 9.58 -2.67 -27.65
C HIS A 60 10.82 -3.57 -27.64
N LYS A 61 10.65 -4.90 -27.64
CA LYS A 61 11.70 -5.92 -27.58
C LYS A 61 12.81 -5.73 -28.62
N ASN A 62 12.43 -5.30 -29.82
CA ASN A 62 13.39 -5.07 -30.92
C ASN A 62 14.05 -3.69 -30.92
N GLY A 63 13.72 -2.83 -29.94
CA GLY A 63 14.18 -1.45 -29.91
C GLY A 63 15.50 -1.21 -29.18
N GLY A 64 16.20 -2.27 -28.74
CA GLY A 64 17.56 -2.16 -28.19
C GLY A 64 17.65 -1.65 -26.75
N TYR A 65 16.63 -1.88 -25.93
CA TYR A 65 16.51 -1.35 -24.56
C TYR A 65 17.27 -2.16 -23.50
N LYS A 66 18.52 -2.59 -23.75
CA LYS A 66 19.27 -3.57 -22.91
C LYS A 66 19.25 -3.27 -21.40
N ILE A 67 19.38 -2.01 -21.00
CA ILE A 67 19.35 -1.59 -19.59
C ILE A 67 17.96 -1.81 -18.99
N ALA A 68 16.89 -1.48 -19.72
CA ALA A 68 15.54 -1.77 -19.27
C ALA A 68 15.30 -3.29 -19.20
N GLU A 69 15.78 -4.06 -20.18
CA GLU A 69 15.64 -5.53 -20.17
C GLU A 69 16.25 -6.17 -18.92
N GLN A 70 17.41 -5.68 -18.46
CA GLN A 70 18.02 -6.15 -17.21
C GLN A 70 17.09 -5.96 -16.01
N HIS A 71 16.49 -4.77 -15.87
CA HIS A 71 15.53 -4.50 -14.79
C HIS A 71 14.24 -5.30 -14.93
N TYR A 72 13.80 -5.58 -16.16
CA TYR A 72 12.65 -6.45 -16.42
C TYR A 72 12.90 -7.88 -15.93
N PHE A 73 14.01 -8.51 -16.32
CA PHE A 73 14.34 -9.87 -15.89
C PHE A 73 14.66 -9.98 -14.39
N ALA A 74 15.06 -8.88 -13.76
CA ALA A 74 15.23 -8.79 -12.32
C ALA A 74 13.91 -8.51 -11.55
N ALA A 75 12.76 -8.41 -12.24
CA ALA A 75 11.47 -8.02 -11.69
C ALA A 75 11.47 -6.66 -10.96
N GLU A 76 12.36 -5.76 -11.36
CA GLU A 76 12.49 -4.40 -10.80
C GLU A 76 11.63 -3.41 -11.59
N TRP A 77 10.30 -3.56 -11.50
CA TRP A 77 9.35 -2.86 -12.38
C TRP A 77 9.49 -1.33 -12.42
N LEU A 78 9.74 -0.71 -11.26
CA LEU A 78 9.95 0.74 -11.19
C LEU A 78 11.21 1.16 -11.97
N LYS A 79 12.33 0.46 -11.76
CA LYS A 79 13.59 0.74 -12.46
C LYS A 79 13.46 0.44 -13.95
N PHE A 80 12.71 -0.61 -14.32
CA PHE A 80 12.35 -0.88 -15.71
C PHE A 80 11.62 0.31 -16.34
N ALA A 81 10.57 0.80 -15.68
CA ALA A 81 9.78 1.94 -16.19
C ALA A 81 10.64 3.20 -16.31
N GLU A 82 11.50 3.49 -15.33
CA GLU A 82 12.38 4.66 -15.36
C GLU A 82 13.44 4.57 -16.45
N ALA A 83 14.08 3.41 -16.61
CA ALA A 83 15.02 3.15 -17.70
C ALA A 83 14.34 3.25 -19.06
N PHE A 84 13.14 2.69 -19.19
CA PHE A 84 12.35 2.76 -20.43
C PHE A 84 12.03 4.21 -20.82
N ILE A 85 11.56 5.03 -19.87
CA ILE A 85 11.25 6.45 -20.10
C ILE A 85 12.52 7.21 -20.51
N ALA A 86 13.64 6.99 -19.83
CA ALA A 86 14.90 7.66 -20.13
C ALA A 86 15.38 7.37 -21.56
N ILE A 87 15.36 6.10 -21.97
CA ILE A 87 15.76 5.69 -23.33
C ILE A 87 14.78 6.25 -24.37
N TYR A 88 13.47 6.29 -24.07
CA TYR A 88 12.48 6.87 -24.97
C TYR A 88 12.70 8.38 -25.18
N LYS A 89 13.01 9.12 -24.10
CA LYS A 89 13.36 10.55 -24.17
C LYS A 89 14.62 10.79 -25.00
N GLU A 90 15.66 9.99 -24.79
CA GLU A 90 16.91 10.08 -25.55
C GLU A 90 16.69 9.82 -27.05
N LYS A 91 15.89 8.80 -27.40
CA LYS A 91 15.54 8.53 -28.80
C LYS A 91 14.81 9.72 -29.45
N LYS A 92 13.83 10.30 -28.75
CA LYS A 92 13.08 11.47 -29.23
C LYS A 92 13.96 12.71 -29.37
N TRP A 93 14.90 12.90 -28.46
CA TRP A 93 15.91 13.95 -28.55
C TRP A 93 16.77 13.79 -29.81
N ASN A 94 17.28 12.59 -30.07
CA ASN A 94 18.12 12.31 -31.23
C ASN A 94 17.35 12.49 -32.56
N GLU A 95 16.09 12.03 -32.63
CA GLU A 95 15.19 12.26 -33.77
C GLU A 95 15.00 13.76 -34.04
N ALA A 96 14.74 14.56 -33.00
CA ALA A 96 14.55 16.00 -33.15
C ALA A 96 15.85 16.74 -33.54
N GLU A 97 17.01 16.30 -33.03
CA GLU A 97 18.30 16.87 -33.40
C GLU A 97 18.64 16.58 -34.87
N GLN A 98 18.33 15.37 -35.35
CA GLN A 98 18.52 15.01 -36.76
C GLN A 98 17.61 15.85 -37.68
N LEU A 99 16.33 15.99 -37.35
CA LEU A 99 15.39 16.82 -38.12
C LEU A 99 15.80 18.29 -38.15
N ALA A 100 16.39 18.81 -37.07
CA ALA A 100 16.94 20.16 -37.03
C ALA A 100 18.19 20.32 -37.92
N LYS A 101 19.07 19.30 -37.98
CA LYS A 101 20.24 19.27 -38.88
C LYS A 101 19.82 19.21 -40.36
N GLU A 102 18.70 18.55 -40.65
CA GLU A 102 18.12 18.48 -42.00
C GLU A 102 17.30 19.74 -42.37
N ASN A 103 17.28 20.78 -41.51
CA ASN A 103 16.47 22.01 -41.66
C ASN A 103 14.95 21.78 -41.78
N LEU A 104 14.46 20.62 -41.35
CA LEU A 104 13.04 20.25 -41.42
C LEU A 104 12.22 20.75 -40.23
N CYS A 105 12.89 21.20 -39.16
CA CYS A 105 12.23 21.68 -37.93
C CYS A 105 13.04 22.78 -37.25
N LYS A 106 12.37 23.66 -36.49
CA LYS A 106 13.05 24.58 -35.56
C LYS A 106 13.75 23.77 -34.47
N LYS A 107 14.99 24.15 -34.16
CA LYS A 107 15.76 23.56 -33.07
C LYS A 107 15.02 23.73 -31.73
N LYS A 108 14.52 22.63 -31.17
CA LYS A 108 13.91 22.58 -29.85
C LYS A 108 14.97 22.37 -28.77
N THR A 109 14.70 22.83 -27.56
CA THR A 109 15.53 22.58 -26.38
C THR A 109 15.21 21.23 -25.72
N LYS A 110 16.15 20.68 -24.95
CA LYS A 110 15.98 19.36 -24.31
C LYS A 110 14.80 19.34 -23.34
N LYS A 111 14.58 20.45 -22.63
CA LYS A 111 13.44 20.62 -21.73
C LYS A 111 12.09 20.62 -22.44
N GLU A 112 12.00 21.23 -23.63
CA GLU A 112 10.77 21.22 -24.42
C GLU A 112 10.43 19.81 -24.90
N ILE A 113 11.42 19.06 -25.36
CA ILE A 113 11.24 17.67 -25.80
C ILE A 113 10.88 16.77 -24.61
N ASP A 114 11.54 16.91 -23.47
CA ASP A 114 11.22 16.16 -22.26
C ASP A 114 9.76 16.39 -21.83
N SER A 115 9.29 17.65 -21.90
CA SER A 115 7.90 18.01 -21.58
C SER A 115 6.89 17.44 -22.59
N GLU A 116 7.22 17.46 -23.89
CA GLU A 116 6.39 16.86 -24.93
C GLU A 116 6.29 15.35 -24.73
N VAL A 117 7.41 14.68 -24.46
CA VAL A 117 7.47 13.24 -24.20
C VAL A 117 6.73 12.86 -22.92
N ASP A 118 6.86 13.64 -21.84
CA ASP A 118 6.11 13.37 -20.61
C ASP A 118 4.60 13.49 -20.82
N THR A 119 4.17 14.44 -21.67
CA THR A 119 2.75 14.58 -22.05
C THR A 119 2.30 13.42 -22.93
N GLU A 120 3.13 13.00 -23.88
CA GLU A 120 2.86 11.86 -24.76
C GLU A 120 2.73 10.56 -23.96
N LEU A 121 3.71 10.27 -23.09
CA LEU A 121 3.73 9.07 -22.25
C LEU A 121 2.55 9.02 -21.29
N LYS A 122 2.12 10.15 -20.71
CA LYS A 122 0.89 10.22 -19.91
C LYS A 122 -0.36 9.89 -20.72
N ASN A 123 -0.37 10.23 -22.01
CA ASN A 123 -1.49 10.01 -22.91
C ASN A 123 -1.46 8.65 -23.62
N TRP A 124 -0.40 7.85 -23.46
CA TRP A 124 -0.34 6.50 -23.99
C TRP A 124 -1.46 5.63 -23.40
N ARG A 125 -2.38 5.23 -24.27
CA ARG A 125 -3.44 4.26 -23.96
C ARG A 125 -3.20 2.96 -24.73
N PRO A 126 -3.51 1.79 -24.13
CA PRO A 126 -4.14 1.60 -22.83
C PRO A 126 -3.19 1.63 -21.63
N ILE A 127 -1.87 1.55 -21.87
CA ILE A 127 -0.85 1.29 -20.85
C ILE A 127 0.32 2.27 -21.02
N SER A 128 0.79 2.84 -19.90
CA SER A 128 1.89 3.80 -19.86
C SER A 128 2.94 3.40 -18.80
N PRO A 129 4.25 3.56 -19.07
CA PRO A 129 5.28 3.36 -18.04
C PRO A 129 5.12 4.33 -16.85
N VAL A 130 4.45 5.47 -17.04
CA VAL A 130 4.12 6.41 -15.96
C VAL A 130 3.17 5.76 -14.94
N GLN A 131 2.28 4.87 -15.39
CA GLN A 131 1.36 4.16 -14.50
C GLN A 131 2.09 3.21 -13.54
N ILE A 132 3.21 2.59 -13.95
CA ILE A 132 4.04 1.79 -13.04
C ILE A 132 4.58 2.69 -11.91
N LYS A 133 5.03 3.90 -12.25
CA LYS A 133 5.56 4.85 -11.26
C LYS A 133 4.49 5.30 -10.28
N GLU A 134 3.29 5.62 -10.76
CA GLU A 134 2.14 5.98 -9.91
C GLU A 134 1.70 4.82 -9.00
N LEU A 135 1.68 3.58 -9.53
CA LEU A 135 1.39 2.38 -8.77
C LEU A 135 2.44 2.12 -7.68
N SER A 136 3.72 2.30 -8.00
CA SER A 136 4.82 2.15 -7.04
C SER A 136 4.74 3.21 -5.94
N GLN A 137 4.43 4.46 -6.26
CA GLN A 137 4.23 5.51 -5.25
C GLN A 137 3.05 5.18 -4.33
N THR A 138 1.94 4.69 -4.90
CA THR A 138 0.78 4.23 -4.13
C THR A 138 1.16 3.08 -3.18
N LEU A 139 2.01 2.15 -3.63
CA LEU A 139 2.53 1.05 -2.82
C LEU A 139 3.34 1.58 -1.62
N ASP A 140 4.26 2.51 -1.85
CA ASP A 140 5.08 3.11 -0.80
C ASP A 140 4.23 3.83 0.25
N GLU A 141 3.19 4.55 -0.17
CA GLU A 141 2.25 5.19 0.75
C GLU A 141 1.49 4.17 1.61
N ILE A 142 1.01 3.08 1.00
CA ILE A 142 0.28 2.02 1.70
C ILE A 142 1.20 1.34 2.72
N ILE A 143 2.43 0.99 2.33
CA ILE A 143 3.42 0.38 3.21
C ILE A 143 3.76 1.32 4.38
N THR A 144 3.92 2.62 4.10
CA THR A 144 4.22 3.62 5.14
C THR A 144 3.09 3.75 6.15
N LYS A 145 1.83 3.83 5.68
CA LYS A 145 0.65 3.85 6.54
C LYS A 145 0.54 2.57 7.37
N PHE A 146 0.80 1.40 6.78
CA PHE A 146 0.81 0.12 7.48
C PHE A 146 1.88 0.05 8.57
N LYS A 147 3.12 0.49 8.28
CA LYS A 147 4.19 0.53 9.30
C LYS A 147 3.76 1.36 10.50
N LYS A 148 3.20 2.54 10.26
CA LYS A 148 2.69 3.42 11.34
C LYS A 148 1.59 2.74 12.16
N LEU A 149 0.61 2.12 11.49
CA LEU A 149 -0.45 1.36 12.15
C LEU A 149 0.11 0.17 12.96
N SER A 150 1.09 -0.52 12.40
CA SER A 150 1.77 -1.67 13.02
C SER A 150 2.48 -1.27 14.31
N TYR A 151 3.23 -0.16 14.31
CA TYR A 151 3.88 0.35 15.51
C TYR A 151 2.87 0.69 16.61
N ILE A 152 1.73 1.29 16.25
CA ILE A 152 0.67 1.62 17.22
C ILE A 152 0.05 0.34 17.80
N LEU A 153 -0.24 -0.67 16.98
CA LEU A 153 -0.78 -1.95 17.44
C LEU A 153 0.19 -2.68 18.38
N ILE A 154 1.47 -2.76 18.00
CA ILE A 154 2.52 -3.37 18.85
C ILE A 154 2.63 -2.63 20.18
N ALA A 155 2.65 -1.29 20.16
CA ALA A 155 2.68 -0.49 21.38
C ALA A 155 1.47 -0.77 22.29
N LEU A 156 0.26 -0.88 21.73
CA LEU A 156 -0.93 -1.23 22.50
C LEU A 156 -0.90 -2.64 23.06
N ILE A 157 -0.37 -3.63 22.34
CA ILE A 157 -0.18 -4.98 22.86
C ILE A 157 0.77 -4.94 24.06
N ILE A 158 1.91 -4.26 23.94
CA ILE A 158 2.89 -4.11 25.03
C ILE A 158 2.24 -3.41 26.24
N ILE A 159 1.53 -2.29 26.03
CA ILE A 159 0.83 -1.57 27.09
C ILE A 159 -0.22 -2.47 27.76
N SER A 160 -0.96 -3.26 26.99
CA SER A 160 -1.96 -4.20 27.51
C SER A 160 -1.33 -5.28 28.40
N LEU A 161 -0.16 -5.81 28.02
CA LEU A 161 0.59 -6.77 28.82
C LEU A 161 1.16 -6.15 30.11
N ILE A 162 1.65 -4.91 30.05
CA ILE A 162 2.11 -4.16 31.22
C ILE A 162 0.95 -3.92 32.18
N CYS A 163 -0.19 -3.44 31.68
CA CYS A 163 -1.37 -3.19 32.51
C CYS A 163 -1.97 -4.48 33.07
N LEU A 164 -1.89 -5.62 32.37
CA LEU A 164 -2.25 -6.93 32.92
C LEU A 164 -1.37 -7.25 34.15
N SER A 165 -0.06 -7.04 34.03
CA SER A 165 0.91 -7.28 35.10
C SER A 165 0.66 -6.37 36.31
N ILE A 166 0.41 -5.08 36.07
CA ILE A 166 0.08 -4.09 37.12
C ILE A 166 -1.28 -4.39 37.75
N SER A 167 -2.29 -4.81 36.97
CA SER A 167 -3.61 -5.15 37.50
C SER A 167 -3.56 -6.38 38.40
N GLY A 168 -2.71 -7.36 38.09
CA GLY A 168 -2.45 -8.51 38.96
C GLY A 168 -1.85 -8.09 40.31
N LEU A 169 -0.92 -7.12 40.30
CA LEU A 169 -0.32 -6.54 41.51
C LEU A 169 -1.30 -5.69 42.34
N LEU A 170 -2.18 -4.93 41.67
CA LEU A 170 -3.15 -4.05 42.33
C LEU A 170 -4.33 -4.82 42.93
N CYS A 171 -4.81 -5.88 42.28
CA CYS A 171 -5.88 -6.74 42.82
C CYS A 171 -5.50 -7.38 44.15
N GLN A 172 -4.21 -7.57 44.42
CA GLN A 172 -3.73 -8.08 45.70
C GLN A 172 -3.76 -7.03 46.82
N ASN A 173 -3.79 -5.73 46.51
CA ASN A 173 -3.47 -4.68 47.48
C ASN A 173 -4.56 -3.62 47.72
N CYS A 174 -5.41 -3.22 46.76
CA CYS A 174 -6.49 -2.23 47.01
C CYS A 174 -7.45 -2.11 45.80
N GLY A 175 -8.71 -1.73 46.08
CA GLY A 175 -9.83 -1.71 45.13
C GLY A 175 -9.74 -0.71 43.97
N SER A 176 -10.63 -0.96 43.00
CA SER A 176 -10.93 -0.26 41.74
C SER A 176 -9.80 -0.18 40.69
N PHE A 177 -9.83 -1.15 39.78
CA PHE A 177 -8.94 -1.33 38.61
C PHE A 177 -9.64 -0.98 37.28
N TRP A 178 -10.80 -0.33 37.35
CA TRP A 178 -11.63 -0.03 36.17
C TRP A 178 -10.98 1.00 35.23
N ILE A 179 -10.18 1.93 35.76
CA ILE A 179 -9.55 3.00 34.96
C ILE A 179 -8.55 2.44 33.93
N PRO A 180 -7.55 1.61 34.30
CA PRO A 180 -6.67 0.96 33.32
C PRO A 180 -7.42 0.14 32.27
N LEU A 181 -8.47 -0.59 32.69
CA LEU A 181 -9.28 -1.42 31.80
C LEU A 181 -10.03 -0.56 30.76
N ILE A 182 -10.64 0.55 31.19
CA ILE A 182 -11.35 1.48 30.31
C ILE A 182 -10.38 2.12 29.30
N ILE A 183 -9.20 2.56 29.75
CA ILE A 183 -8.18 3.17 28.87
C ILE A 183 -7.74 2.20 27.79
N ILE A 184 -7.43 0.95 28.14
CA ILE A 184 -7.02 -0.08 27.18
C ILE A 184 -8.15 -0.44 26.23
N THR A 185 -9.38 -0.57 26.73
CA THR A 185 -10.53 -0.91 25.91
C THR A 185 -10.82 0.18 24.88
N ILE A 186 -10.81 1.46 25.29
CA ILE A 186 -11.00 2.60 24.38
C ILE A 186 -9.86 2.69 23.37
N GLY A 187 -8.60 2.53 23.83
CA GLY A 187 -7.43 2.54 22.93
C GLY A 187 -7.46 1.43 21.88
N SER A 188 -7.85 0.22 22.31
CA SER A 188 -8.01 -0.94 21.44
C SER A 188 -9.13 -0.73 20.41
N ALA A 189 -10.28 -0.20 20.84
CA ALA A 189 -11.39 0.13 19.94
C ALA A 189 -10.98 1.19 18.90
N GLY A 190 -10.27 2.23 19.32
CA GLY A 190 -9.75 3.26 18.41
C GLY A 190 -8.78 2.69 17.36
N CYS A 191 -7.92 1.75 17.75
CA CYS A 191 -7.00 1.12 16.82
C CYS A 191 -7.66 0.11 15.89
N LEU A 192 -8.65 -0.66 16.37
CA LEU A 192 -9.47 -1.51 15.52
C LEU A 192 -10.22 -0.67 14.48
N TYR A 193 -10.77 0.49 14.87
CA TYR A 193 -11.36 1.44 13.93
C TYR A 193 -10.34 1.95 12.91
N GLY A 194 -9.12 2.27 13.34
CA GLY A 194 -8.00 2.61 12.46
C GLY A 194 -7.64 1.50 11.47
N CYS A 195 -7.65 0.24 11.91
CA CYS A 195 -7.41 -0.94 11.07
C CYS A 195 -8.52 -1.12 10.02
N ILE A 196 -9.79 -1.01 10.42
CA ILE A 196 -10.93 -1.08 9.52
C ILE A 196 -10.84 0.04 8.48
N ASN A 197 -10.58 1.27 8.90
CA ASN A 197 -10.43 2.39 7.99
C ASN A 197 -9.24 2.21 7.06
N PHE A 198 -8.10 1.68 7.54
CA PHE A 198 -6.98 1.35 6.69
C PHE A 198 -7.37 0.32 5.64
N ILE A 199 -8.01 -0.79 6.02
CA ILE A 199 -8.49 -1.81 5.08
C ILE A 199 -9.46 -1.21 4.06
N VAL A 200 -10.47 -0.47 4.51
CA VAL A 200 -11.49 0.16 3.65
C VAL A 200 -10.90 1.20 2.70
N THR A 201 -9.96 2.03 3.15
CA THR A 201 -9.35 3.08 2.32
C THR A 201 -8.23 2.56 1.42
N SER A 202 -7.53 1.52 1.85
CA SER A 202 -6.56 0.79 1.00
C SER A 202 -7.23 -0.22 0.07
N LEU A 203 -8.55 -0.40 0.14
CA LEU A 203 -9.37 -1.05 -0.87
C LEU A 203 -9.80 -0.05 -1.97
N PRO A 204 -9.17 0.00 -3.15
CA PRO A 204 -9.78 0.61 -4.34
C PRO A 204 -11.06 -0.10 -4.83
N VAL A 205 -11.58 -1.12 -4.14
CA VAL A 205 -12.77 -1.85 -4.62
C VAL A 205 -14.08 -1.08 -4.40
N TYR A 206 -14.13 -0.04 -3.54
CA TYR A 206 -15.41 0.62 -3.24
C TYR A 206 -15.42 2.15 -3.12
N LYS A 207 -14.28 2.86 -3.23
CA LYS A 207 -14.31 4.30 -3.49
C LYS A 207 -14.02 4.57 -4.95
N THR A 208 -15.04 4.30 -5.76
CA THR A 208 -15.18 4.79 -7.13
C THR A 208 -15.08 6.31 -7.16
N ASN A 209 -13.86 6.84 -7.28
CA ASN A 209 -13.70 8.01 -8.11
C ASN A 209 -13.98 7.55 -9.55
N SER A 210 -14.91 8.20 -10.26
CA SER A 210 -15.41 7.70 -11.55
C SER A 210 -14.28 7.50 -12.58
N GLU A 211 -13.16 8.21 -12.41
CA GLU A 211 -11.96 8.09 -13.24
C GLU A 211 -11.10 6.86 -12.90
N GLN A 212 -10.93 6.51 -11.62
CA GLN A 212 -10.20 5.31 -11.23
C GLN A 212 -10.99 4.03 -11.53
N LEU A 213 -12.32 4.07 -11.43
CA LEU A 213 -13.17 2.98 -11.91
C LEU A 213 -13.02 2.83 -13.42
N LYS A 214 -13.07 3.92 -14.20
CA LYS A 214 -12.81 3.88 -15.64
C LYS A 214 -11.42 3.33 -15.96
N LEU A 215 -10.38 3.68 -15.20
CA LEU A 215 -9.03 3.14 -15.40
C LEU A 215 -8.98 1.63 -15.10
N HIS A 216 -9.49 1.19 -13.95
CA HIS A 216 -9.56 -0.23 -13.60
C HIS A 216 -10.42 -1.03 -14.56
N GLN A 217 -11.55 -0.47 -15.00
CA GLN A 217 -12.48 -1.10 -15.92
C GLN A 217 -11.94 -1.11 -17.35
N ASN A 218 -11.16 -0.10 -17.75
CA ASN A 218 -10.39 -0.12 -19.00
C ASN A 218 -9.27 -1.16 -18.96
N ILE A 219 -8.52 -1.25 -17.86
CA ILE A 219 -7.50 -2.29 -17.67
C ILE A 219 -8.15 -3.69 -17.67
N PHE A 220 -9.28 -3.85 -16.97
CA PHE A 220 -9.98 -5.12 -16.89
C PHE A 220 -10.62 -5.52 -18.23
N ASN A 221 -11.23 -4.58 -18.95
CA ASN A 221 -11.77 -4.81 -20.30
C ASN A 221 -10.66 -5.10 -21.31
N PHE A 222 -9.51 -4.44 -21.19
CA PHE A 222 -8.33 -4.72 -22.00
C PHE A 222 -7.79 -6.13 -21.74
N LEU A 223 -7.62 -6.52 -20.47
CA LEU A 223 -7.22 -7.87 -20.10
C LEU A 223 -8.23 -8.93 -20.57
N LYS A 224 -9.52 -8.64 -20.49
CA LYS A 224 -10.60 -9.52 -20.99
C LYS A 224 -10.59 -9.63 -22.51
N GLY A 225 -10.21 -8.55 -23.21
CA GLY A 225 -10.01 -8.54 -24.66
C GLY A 225 -8.82 -9.38 -25.09
N LEU A 226 -7.69 -9.27 -24.40
CA LEU A 226 -6.48 -10.07 -24.66
C LEU A 226 -6.71 -11.58 -24.51
N ILE A 227 -7.51 -11.98 -23.50
CA ILE A 227 -7.88 -13.39 -23.29
C ILE A 227 -8.78 -13.91 -24.44
N LYS A 228 -9.59 -13.05 -25.07
CA LYS A 228 -10.44 -13.45 -26.20
C LYS A 228 -9.67 -13.59 -27.51
N THR A 229 -8.54 -12.91 -27.67
CA THR A 229 -7.71 -12.97 -28.90
C THR A 229 -6.71 -14.13 -28.92
N GLN A 230 -6.65 -14.95 -27.87
CA GLN A 230 -5.80 -16.17 -27.79
C GLN A 230 -6.58 -17.49 -27.99
N LYS A 231 -7.83 -17.44 -28.47
CA LYS A 231 -8.57 -18.59 -29.00
C LYS A 231 -8.81 -18.40 -30.48
#